data_AF-A0A5E4HXC8-F1
#
_entry.id   AF-A0A5E4HXC8-F1
#
_cell.length_a   1.000
_cell.length_b   1.000
_cell.length_c   1.000
_cell.angle_alpha   90.00
_cell.angle_beta   90.00
_cell.angle_gamma   90.00
#
_symmetry.space_group_name_H-M   'P 1'
#
loop_
_entity.id
_entity.type
_entity.pdbx_description
1 polymer ?
#
loop_
_entity_poly.entity_id
_entity_poly.type
_entity_poly.pdbx_seq_one_letter_code
_entity_poly.pdbx_strand_id
1 'polypeptide(L)'
;MDQSKMKIEFNDNEIILYKKLSIIDNLVLDFSEILARNNIRYVLFSRYVSILFGNNEKSEEKEERKDIDILIQNISFEKFLKLWLEIERSYECKNTSDSIDAYNAYLKNHHAVRIAKKDSQIPEFSIKIVKNEMDRFTLKYRKKIILGDRNLFISPLEMQIPYNLFKGSPKDIDDARYLYKLSREKLNITMMERFLGELKIPKESIDIYLKI
;
A
#
# COMPACT_ATOMS: atom_id res chain seq x y z
N MET A 1 -25.32 -17.08 -3.20
CA MET A 1 -25.25 -15.78 -3.89
C MET A 1 -23.81 -15.64 -4.37
N ASP A 2 -23.63 -15.69 -5.68
CA ASP A 2 -22.35 -15.90 -6.37
C ASP A 2 -21.36 -14.76 -6.07
N GLN A 3 -20.30 -15.06 -5.31
CA GLN A 3 -19.18 -14.13 -5.14
C GLN A 3 -18.45 -14.07 -6.48
N SER A 4 -18.70 -13.02 -7.25
CA SER A 4 -18.06 -12.76 -8.55
C SER A 4 -16.56 -13.08 -8.47
N LYS A 5 -16.12 -14.17 -9.09
CA LYS A 5 -14.72 -14.59 -9.11
C LYS A 5 -13.87 -13.46 -9.67
N MET A 6 -13.00 -12.88 -8.84
CA MET A 6 -11.95 -11.99 -9.30
C MET A 6 -11.04 -12.77 -10.26
N LYS A 7 -10.80 -12.21 -11.45
CA LYS A 7 -9.78 -12.72 -12.37
C LYS A 7 -8.54 -11.84 -12.27
N ILE A 8 -7.37 -12.47 -12.24
CA ILE A 8 -6.07 -11.82 -12.06
C ILE A 8 -5.15 -12.28 -13.19
N GLU A 9 -4.50 -11.33 -13.86
CA GLU A 9 -3.49 -11.60 -14.88
C GLU A 9 -2.17 -10.96 -14.45
N PHE A 10 -1.14 -11.78 -14.32
CA PHE A 10 0.21 -11.34 -13.95
C PHE A 10 1.06 -11.19 -15.21
N ASN A 11 1.52 -9.97 -15.45
CA ASN A 11 2.57 -9.64 -16.41
C ASN A 11 3.82 -9.17 -15.64
N ASP A 12 4.98 -9.10 -16.29
CA ASP A 12 6.25 -8.85 -15.60
C ASP A 12 6.22 -7.62 -14.66
N ASN A 13 5.68 -6.49 -15.11
CA ASN A 13 5.60 -5.25 -14.33
C ASN A 13 4.17 -4.74 -14.10
N GLU A 14 3.17 -5.45 -14.61
CA GLU A 14 1.76 -5.05 -14.55
C GLU A 14 0.91 -6.20 -14.03
N ILE A 15 -0.10 -5.92 -13.23
CA ILE A 15 -1.08 -6.90 -12.80
C ILE A 15 -2.46 -6.35 -13.14
N ILE A 16 -3.23 -7.11 -13.92
CA ILE A 16 -4.58 -6.71 -14.34
C ILE A 16 -5.58 -7.41 -13.43
N LEU A 17 -6.48 -6.61 -12.84
CA LEU A 17 -7.51 -7.09 -11.92
C LEU A 17 -8.89 -6.85 -12.51
N TYR A 18 -9.60 -7.93 -12.78
CA TYR A 18 -11.01 -7.89 -13.17
C TYR A 18 -11.86 -8.14 -11.93
N LYS A 19 -12.26 -7.06 -11.27
CA LYS A 19 -13.11 -7.06 -10.07
C LYS A 19 -14.06 -5.87 -10.07
N LYS A 20 -15.16 -5.98 -9.32
CA LYS A 20 -15.93 -4.81 -8.90
C LYS A 20 -15.11 -4.00 -7.89
N LEU A 21 -14.99 -2.69 -8.10
CA LEU A 21 -14.32 -1.79 -7.18
C LEU A 21 -15.13 -1.62 -5.90
N SER A 22 -14.47 -1.80 -4.76
CA SER A 22 -15.03 -1.48 -3.45
C SER A 22 -15.01 0.04 -3.18
N ILE A 23 -15.66 0.48 -2.09
CA ILE A 23 -15.58 1.88 -1.63
C ILE A 23 -14.13 2.26 -1.34
N ILE A 24 -13.36 1.36 -0.71
CA ILE A 24 -11.94 1.57 -0.41
C ILE A 24 -11.13 1.65 -1.71
N ASP A 25 -11.40 0.80 -2.70
CA ASP A 25 -10.68 0.85 -3.99
C ASP A 25 -10.90 2.20 -4.69
N ASN A 26 -12.14 2.68 -4.74
CA ASN A 26 -12.44 3.99 -5.33
C ASN A 26 -11.73 5.12 -4.58
N LEU A 27 -11.77 5.09 -3.24
CA LEU A 27 -11.08 6.07 -2.40
C LEU A 27 -9.57 6.09 -2.66
N VAL A 28 -8.93 4.93 -2.74
CA VAL A 28 -7.49 4.81 -3.02
C VAL A 28 -7.14 5.29 -4.42
N LEU A 29 -7.96 4.96 -5.42
CA LEU A 29 -7.76 5.40 -6.78
C LEU A 29 -7.91 6.93 -6.90
N ASP A 30 -8.90 7.52 -6.21
CA ASP A 30 -9.11 8.97 -6.21
C ASP A 30 -7.96 9.73 -5.55
N PHE A 31 -7.43 9.20 -4.44
CA PHE A 31 -6.27 9.78 -3.80
C PHE A 31 -4.98 9.59 -4.63
N SER A 32 -4.82 8.41 -5.24
CA SER A 32 -3.74 8.10 -6.17
C SER A 32 -3.68 9.06 -7.36
N GLU A 33 -4.83 9.47 -7.86
CA GLU A 33 -4.96 10.42 -8.97
C GLU A 33 -4.44 11.81 -8.58
N ILE A 34 -4.67 12.27 -7.35
CA ILE A 34 -4.09 13.52 -6.82
C ILE A 34 -2.56 13.45 -6.82
N LEU A 35 -1.99 12.32 -6.37
CA LEU A 35 -0.54 12.11 -6.38
C LEU A 35 0.01 12.11 -7.82
N ALA A 36 -0.69 11.45 -8.76
CA ALA A 36 -0.30 11.39 -10.16
C ALA A 36 -0.29 12.77 -10.82
N ARG A 37 -1.34 13.58 -10.65
CA ARG A 37 -1.44 14.96 -11.20
C ARG A 37 -0.34 15.88 -10.69
N ASN A 38 0.09 15.67 -9.44
CA ASN A 38 1.21 16.41 -8.84
C ASN A 38 2.59 15.83 -9.17
N ASN A 39 2.66 14.85 -10.09
CA ASN A 39 3.89 14.15 -10.47
C ASN A 39 4.62 13.58 -9.25
N ILE A 40 3.88 13.01 -8.30
CA ILE A 40 4.42 12.37 -7.09
C ILE A 40 4.53 10.88 -7.37
N ARG A 41 5.77 10.38 -7.47
CA ARG A 41 6.01 8.92 -7.47
C ARG A 41 5.61 8.37 -6.11
N TYR A 42 4.67 7.43 -6.10
CA TYR A 42 4.15 6.81 -4.88
C TYR A 42 4.04 5.29 -5.03
N VAL A 43 3.85 4.59 -3.92
CA VAL A 43 3.55 3.17 -3.87
C VAL A 43 2.67 2.86 -2.66
N LEU A 44 1.59 2.13 -2.88
CA LEU A 44 0.72 1.56 -1.84
C LEU A 44 1.38 0.30 -1.29
N PHE A 45 1.38 0.15 0.04
CA PHE A 45 2.03 -0.99 0.68
C PHE A 45 1.23 -1.49 1.89
N SER A 46 1.68 -2.59 2.48
CA SER A 46 1.03 -3.26 3.61
C SER A 46 -0.39 -3.74 3.28
N ARG A 47 -1.33 -3.57 4.22
CA ARG A 47 -2.62 -4.25 4.27
C ARG A 47 -3.49 -4.03 3.04
N TYR A 48 -3.47 -2.82 2.47
CA TYR A 48 -4.28 -2.52 1.28
C TYR A 48 -3.93 -3.43 0.10
N VAL A 49 -2.67 -3.87 -0.02
CA VAL A 49 -2.26 -4.78 -1.11
C VAL A 49 -3.05 -6.08 -1.06
N SER A 50 -3.18 -6.73 0.09
CA SER A 50 -3.96 -7.96 0.23
C SER A 50 -5.45 -7.76 0.00
N ILE A 51 -6.01 -6.64 0.50
CA ILE A 51 -7.42 -6.26 0.31
C ILE A 51 -7.74 -6.05 -1.18
N LEU A 52 -6.84 -5.39 -1.90
CA LEU A 52 -6.98 -5.14 -3.33
C LEU A 52 -7.17 -6.44 -4.12
N PHE A 53 -6.42 -7.48 -3.77
CA PHE A 53 -6.51 -8.82 -4.35
C PHE A 53 -7.70 -9.65 -3.85
N GLY A 54 -8.49 -9.16 -2.89
CA GLY A 54 -9.70 -9.82 -2.42
C GLY A 54 -9.53 -10.61 -1.13
N ASN A 55 -8.45 -10.40 -0.37
CA ASN A 55 -8.36 -10.87 1.01
C ASN A 55 -9.24 -10.02 1.94
N ASN A 56 -10.55 -10.05 1.68
CA ASN A 56 -11.54 -9.35 2.46
C ASN A 56 -11.90 -10.20 3.69
N GLU A 57 -12.02 -9.56 4.85
CA GLU A 57 -12.47 -10.20 6.09
C GLU A 57 -13.83 -10.88 5.85
N LYS A 58 -13.97 -12.13 6.31
CA LYS A 58 -15.20 -12.92 6.18
C LYS A 58 -16.31 -12.54 7.17
N SER A 59 -16.13 -11.50 7.97
CA SER A 59 -17.06 -11.13 9.04
C SER A 59 -17.57 -9.70 8.86
N GLU A 60 -18.89 -9.56 8.97
CA GLU A 60 -19.66 -8.30 9.02
C GLU A 60 -19.37 -7.45 10.27
N GLU A 61 -18.26 -7.70 10.96
CA GLU A 61 -17.94 -7.10 12.24
C GLU A 61 -16.70 -6.22 12.14
N LYS A 62 -17.00 -4.92 12.20
CA LYS A 62 -16.10 -3.78 12.36
C LYS A 62 -15.14 -3.60 11.20
N GLU A 63 -15.49 -2.60 10.40
CA GLU A 63 -14.58 -1.75 9.62
C GLU A 63 -13.49 -1.18 10.57
N GLU A 64 -12.60 -2.04 11.06
CA GLU A 64 -11.41 -1.63 11.81
C GLU A 64 -10.68 -0.62 10.94
N ARG A 65 -10.27 0.50 11.53
CA ARG A 65 -9.56 1.61 10.87
C ARG A 65 -8.40 1.07 10.00
N LYS A 66 -8.65 0.83 8.71
CA LYS A 66 -7.63 0.30 7.80
C LYS A 66 -6.87 1.48 7.24
N ASP A 67 -5.84 1.93 7.97
CA ASP A 67 -4.91 2.92 7.44
C ASP A 67 -4.38 2.43 6.07
N ILE A 68 -4.49 3.27 5.05
CA ILE A 68 -3.92 3.05 3.73
C ILE A 68 -2.52 3.60 3.75
N ASP A 69 -1.56 2.70 3.83
CA ASP A 69 -0.14 2.99 3.90
C ASP A 69 0.40 3.36 2.50
N ILE A 70 0.95 4.58 2.36
CA ILE A 70 1.55 5.10 1.12
C ILE A 70 2.99 5.55 1.37
N LEU A 71 3.93 5.06 0.56
CA LEU A 71 5.27 5.64 0.46
C LEU A 71 5.34 6.57 -0.75
N ILE A 72 5.89 7.76 -0.55
CA ILE A 72 6.15 8.74 -1.62
C ILE A 72 7.65 9.03 -1.75
N GLN A 73 8.06 9.43 -2.95
CA GLN A 73 9.43 9.94 -3.17
C GLN A 73 9.77 11.12 -2.25
N ASN A 74 11.06 11.38 -2.07
CA ASN A 74 11.50 12.66 -1.52
C ASN A 74 10.99 13.81 -2.40
N ILE A 75 10.44 14.84 -1.76
CA ILE A 75 9.90 16.05 -2.39
C ILE A 75 10.35 17.28 -1.60
N SER A 76 10.51 18.41 -2.29
CA SER A 76 10.76 19.70 -1.64
C SER A 76 9.51 20.21 -0.92
N PHE A 77 9.68 21.16 -0.01
CA PHE A 77 8.55 21.83 0.64
C PHE A 77 7.63 22.51 -0.38
N GLU A 78 8.17 23.16 -1.41
CA GLU A 78 7.36 23.78 -2.47
C GLU A 78 6.46 22.76 -3.19
N LYS A 79 7.00 21.57 -3.49
CA LYS A 79 6.22 20.50 -4.12
C LYS A 79 5.20 19.90 -3.16
N PHE A 80 5.55 19.77 -1.88
CA PHE A 80 4.60 19.35 -0.84
C PHE A 80 3.47 20.36 -0.67
N LEU A 81 3.75 21.66 -0.67
CA LEU A 81 2.74 22.71 -0.53
C LEU A 81 1.72 22.69 -1.67
N LYS A 82 2.18 22.46 -2.92
CA LYS A 82 1.27 22.26 -4.07
C LYS A 82 0.36 21.05 -3.87
N LEU A 83 0.94 19.92 -3.45
CA LEU A 83 0.19 18.71 -3.14
C LEU A 83 -0.81 18.94 -1.99
N TRP A 84 -0.40 19.63 -0.93
CA TRP A 84 -1.21 19.94 0.24
C TRP A 84 -2.47 20.71 -0.13
N LEU A 85 -2.32 21.80 -0.91
CA LEU A 85 -3.44 22.61 -1.36
C LEU A 85 -4.43 21.83 -2.24
N GLU A 86 -3.98 20.83 -2.99
CA GLU A 86 -4.88 19.95 -3.75
C GLU A 86 -5.59 18.94 -2.85
N ILE A 87 -4.86 18.33 -1.90
CA ILE A 87 -5.40 17.42 -0.88
C ILE A 87 -6.52 18.13 -0.10
N GLU A 88 -6.29 19.36 0.37
CA GLU A 88 -7.22 20.13 1.19
C GLU A 88 -8.57 20.43 0.52
N ARG A 89 -8.71 20.23 -0.79
CA ARG A 89 -10.00 20.41 -1.47
C ARG A 89 -11.02 19.37 -1.02
N SER A 90 -10.59 18.12 -0.83
CA SER A 90 -11.47 16.97 -0.56
C SER A 90 -11.08 16.16 0.67
N TYR A 91 -9.90 16.44 1.23
CA TYR A 91 -9.32 15.73 2.36
C TYR A 91 -8.83 16.72 3.42
N GLU A 92 -8.50 16.20 4.59
CA GLU A 92 -7.94 16.95 5.71
C GLU A 92 -6.84 16.16 6.39
N CYS A 93 -5.84 16.87 6.89
CA CYS A 93 -4.79 16.28 7.70
C CYS A 93 -5.25 16.13 9.16
N LYS A 94 -5.04 14.95 9.73
CA LYS A 94 -5.40 14.61 11.11
C LYS A 94 -4.31 14.95 12.12
N ASN A 95 -3.07 15.16 11.66
CA ASN A 95 -1.97 15.52 12.55
C ASN A 95 -2.00 17.01 12.91
N THR A 96 -2.24 17.87 11.92
CA THR A 96 -2.10 19.32 12.02
C THR A 96 -2.83 19.99 10.85
N SER A 97 -3.27 21.22 11.04
CA SER A 97 -3.86 22.06 9.98
C SER A 97 -2.83 22.95 9.29
N ASP A 98 -1.57 22.97 9.75
CA ASP A 98 -0.50 23.77 9.16
C ASP A 98 0.38 22.93 8.23
N SER A 99 0.44 23.33 6.96
CA SER A 99 1.30 22.70 5.94
C SER A 99 2.79 22.72 6.30
N ILE A 100 3.28 23.76 7.01
CA ILE A 100 4.68 23.87 7.42
C ILE A 100 5.00 22.81 8.47
N ASP A 101 4.12 22.62 9.43
CA ASP A 101 4.23 21.61 10.48
C ASP A 101 4.09 20.19 9.90
N ALA A 102 3.08 19.96 9.04
CA ALA A 102 2.89 18.68 8.36
C ALA A 102 4.14 18.25 7.55
N TYR A 103 4.83 19.20 6.93
CA TYR A 103 6.07 18.90 6.23
C TYR A 103 7.26 18.72 7.18
N ASN A 104 7.54 19.69 8.05
CA ASN A 104 8.78 19.75 8.82
C ASN A 104 8.77 18.83 10.03
N ALA A 105 7.68 18.82 10.80
CA ALA A 105 7.59 18.00 12.01
C ALA A 105 7.27 16.54 11.67
N TYR A 106 6.47 16.29 10.63
CA TYR A 106 6.04 14.94 10.26
C TYR A 106 6.80 14.36 9.08
N LEU A 107 6.49 14.80 7.85
CA LEU A 107 6.92 14.12 6.63
C LEU A 107 8.45 14.05 6.51
N LYS A 108 9.14 15.17 6.72
CA LYS A 108 10.61 15.30 6.63
C LYS A 108 11.34 14.51 7.71
N ASN A 109 10.73 14.35 8.89
CA ASN A 109 11.26 13.55 9.99
C ASN A 109 10.83 12.07 9.90
N HIS A 110 10.32 11.63 8.74
CA HIS A 110 9.86 10.26 8.49
C HIS A 110 8.71 9.79 9.39
N HIS A 111 7.94 10.71 9.98
CA HIS A 111 6.65 10.40 10.56
C HIS A 111 5.56 10.45 9.48
N ALA A 112 4.47 9.71 9.70
CA ALA A 112 3.36 9.69 8.76
C ALA A 112 2.57 10.99 8.84
N VAL A 113 2.24 11.56 7.67
CA VAL A 113 1.17 12.54 7.53
C VAL A 113 -0.13 11.77 7.30
N ARG A 114 -1.06 11.89 8.23
CA ARG A 114 -2.34 11.19 8.26
C ARG A 114 -3.40 12.06 7.59
N ILE A 115 -3.94 11.60 6.47
CA ILE A 115 -4.93 12.32 5.68
C ILE A 115 -6.24 11.52 5.65
N ALA A 116 -7.39 12.14 5.91
CA ALA A 116 -8.68 11.49 5.72
C ALA A 116 -9.56 12.31 4.77
N LYS A 117 -10.53 11.66 4.11
CA LYS A 117 -11.52 12.38 3.31
C LYS A 117 -12.38 13.24 4.24
N LYS A 118 -12.67 14.48 3.84
CA LYS A 118 -13.59 15.34 4.60
C LYS A 118 -14.93 14.64 4.76
N ASP A 119 -15.56 14.83 5.91
CA ASP A 119 -16.83 14.21 6.30
C ASP A 119 -16.79 12.67 6.38
N SER A 120 -15.62 12.04 6.27
CA SER A 120 -15.40 10.62 6.52
C SER A 120 -14.46 10.42 7.70
N GLN A 121 -14.76 9.44 8.55
CA GLN A 121 -13.86 9.07 9.65
C GLN A 121 -12.80 8.04 9.24
N ILE A 122 -13.04 7.25 8.20
CA ILE A 122 -12.16 6.15 7.76
C ILE A 122 -12.34 5.80 6.28
N PRO A 123 -11.36 5.14 5.66
CA PRO A 123 -9.98 4.95 6.13
C PRO A 123 -9.12 6.22 6.03
N GLU A 124 -8.05 6.31 6.84
CA GLU A 124 -7.01 7.34 6.75
C GLU A 124 -5.90 6.88 5.79
N PHE A 125 -5.31 7.80 5.04
CA PHE A 125 -4.05 7.61 4.35
C PHE A 125 -2.88 7.95 5.27
N SER A 126 -1.98 7.01 5.47
CA SER A 126 -0.72 7.16 6.20
C SER A 126 0.39 7.41 5.18
N ILE A 127 0.68 8.69 4.90
CA ILE A 127 1.65 9.11 3.89
C ILE A 127 3.03 9.25 4.52
N LYS A 128 4.00 8.50 4.01
CA LYS A 128 5.38 8.47 4.50
C LYS A 128 6.35 8.76 3.35
N ILE A 129 7.44 9.46 3.65
CA ILE A 129 8.52 9.68 2.69
C ILE A 129 9.52 8.52 2.78
N VAL A 130 10.05 8.08 1.65
CA VAL A 130 11.06 7.00 1.61
C VAL A 130 12.27 7.33 2.52
N LYS A 131 12.63 6.41 3.43
CA LYS A 131 13.71 6.65 4.41
C LYS A 131 14.96 5.81 4.16
N ASN A 132 14.79 4.52 3.87
CA ASN A 132 15.87 3.54 3.77
C ASN A 132 15.95 2.90 2.37
N GLU A 133 16.92 2.00 2.18
CA GLU A 133 17.12 1.33 0.90
C GLU A 133 15.93 0.47 0.48
N MET A 134 15.29 -0.20 1.44
CA MET A 134 14.09 -1.01 1.19
C MET A 134 12.92 -0.14 0.70
N ASP A 135 12.69 1.03 1.29
CA ASP A 135 11.66 1.96 0.83
C ASP A 135 11.96 2.47 -0.59
N ARG A 136 13.22 2.83 -0.85
CA ARG A 136 13.68 3.26 -2.18
C ARG A 136 13.51 2.15 -3.21
N PHE A 137 13.83 0.91 -2.84
CA PHE A 137 13.61 -0.27 -3.68
C PHE A 137 12.14 -0.46 -3.98
N THR A 138 11.30 -0.43 -2.94
CA THR A 138 9.84 -0.61 -3.04
C THR A 138 9.23 0.39 -4.01
N LEU A 139 9.60 1.66 -3.88
CA LEU A 139 9.13 2.72 -4.77
C LEU A 139 9.69 2.62 -6.20
N LYS A 140 10.93 2.12 -6.34
CA LYS A 140 11.59 1.94 -7.62
C LYS A 140 10.94 0.82 -8.44
N TYR A 141 10.70 -0.33 -7.82
CA TYR A 141 10.22 -1.55 -8.49
C TYR A 141 8.73 -1.83 -8.30
N ARG A 142 7.97 -0.84 -7.81
CA ARG A 142 6.51 -0.91 -7.64
C ARG A 142 5.82 -1.50 -8.86
N LYS A 143 4.82 -2.34 -8.63
CA LYS A 143 4.02 -2.98 -9.66
C LYS A 143 2.83 -2.09 -10.01
N LYS A 144 2.58 -1.91 -11.30
CA LYS A 144 1.40 -1.19 -11.77
C LYS A 144 0.20 -2.13 -11.74
N ILE A 145 -0.89 -1.67 -11.14
CA ILE A 145 -2.17 -2.39 -11.14
C ILE A 145 -3.10 -1.71 -12.12
N ILE A 146 -3.74 -2.50 -12.98
CA ILE A 146 -4.74 -2.04 -13.94
C ILE A 146 -6.12 -2.50 -13.45
N LEU A 147 -7.04 -1.55 -13.28
CA LEU A 147 -8.41 -1.72 -12.81
C LEU A 147 -9.36 -1.00 -13.77
N GLY A 148 -9.76 -1.69 -14.84
CA GLY A 148 -10.49 -1.05 -15.95
C GLY A 148 -9.62 0.00 -16.65
N ASP A 149 -10.11 1.23 -16.69
CA ASP A 149 -9.42 2.41 -17.25
C ASP A 149 -8.51 3.13 -16.25
N ARG A 150 -8.57 2.75 -14.97
CA ARG A 150 -7.75 3.35 -13.90
C ARG A 150 -6.56 2.48 -13.55
N ASN A 151 -5.56 3.09 -12.94
CA ASN A 151 -4.39 2.38 -12.44
C ASN A 151 -3.91 2.95 -11.10
N LEU A 152 -3.18 2.11 -10.37
CA LEU A 152 -2.46 2.49 -9.15
C LEU A 152 -1.14 1.71 -9.09
N PHE A 153 -0.31 1.98 -8.09
CA PHE A 153 0.94 1.25 -7.89
C PHE A 153 1.02 0.64 -6.51
N ILE A 154 1.39 -0.64 -6.44
CA ILE A 154 1.63 -1.37 -5.20
C ILE A 154 3.09 -1.77 -5.05
N SER A 155 3.49 -2.12 -3.83
CA SER A 155 4.79 -2.71 -3.53
C SER A 155 5.02 -4.00 -4.35
N PRO A 156 6.28 -4.33 -4.69
CA PRO A 156 6.61 -5.65 -5.21
C PRO A 156 6.16 -6.74 -4.23
N LEU A 157 5.52 -7.79 -4.71
CA LEU A 157 5.02 -8.87 -3.84
C LEU A 157 6.17 -9.57 -3.11
N GLU A 158 7.34 -9.66 -3.74
CA GLU A 158 8.58 -10.19 -3.19
C GLU A 158 9.07 -9.41 -1.96
N MET A 159 8.76 -8.13 -1.85
CA MET A 159 9.07 -7.31 -0.67
C MET A 159 7.88 -7.30 0.31
N GLN A 160 6.65 -7.22 -0.22
CA GLN A 160 5.43 -7.11 0.57
C GLN A 160 5.19 -8.31 1.49
N ILE A 161 5.46 -9.53 1.01
CA ILE A 161 5.27 -10.77 1.77
C ILE A 161 6.23 -10.81 2.99
N PRO A 162 7.57 -10.65 2.82
CA PRO A 162 8.50 -10.51 3.95
C PRO A 162 8.15 -9.36 4.90
N TYR A 163 7.75 -8.21 4.37
CA TYR A 163 7.39 -7.06 5.21
C TYR A 163 6.18 -7.33 6.12
N ASN A 164 5.18 -8.06 5.63
CA ASN A 164 4.05 -8.48 6.45
C ASN A 164 4.47 -9.50 7.52
N LEU A 165 5.33 -10.47 7.18
CA LEU A 165 5.90 -11.39 8.18
C LEU A 165 6.71 -10.64 9.25
N PHE A 166 7.44 -9.59 8.88
CA PHE A 166 8.17 -8.73 9.81
C PHE A 166 7.24 -8.00 10.79
N LYS A 167 6.08 -7.50 10.33
CA LYS A 167 5.08 -6.90 11.23
C LYS A 167 4.51 -7.93 12.21
N GLY A 168 4.29 -9.15 11.75
CA GLY A 168 4.12 -10.33 12.60
C GLY A 168 2.80 -10.45 13.36
N SER A 169 1.84 -9.51 13.21
CA SER A 169 0.51 -9.74 13.76
C SER A 169 -0.17 -10.93 13.06
N PRO A 170 -1.13 -11.64 13.69
CA PRO A 170 -1.84 -12.73 13.03
C PRO A 170 -2.44 -12.30 11.68
N LYS A 171 -2.95 -11.08 11.63
CA LYS A 171 -3.50 -10.44 10.43
C LYS A 171 -2.46 -10.22 9.34
N ASP A 172 -1.27 -9.73 9.70
CA ASP A 172 -0.18 -9.52 8.76
C ASP A 172 0.34 -10.86 8.22
N ILE A 173 0.44 -11.89 9.07
CA ILE A 173 0.84 -13.24 8.66
C ILE A 173 -0.17 -13.84 7.67
N ASP A 174 -1.46 -13.69 7.94
CA ASP A 174 -2.52 -14.14 7.02
C ASP A 174 -2.48 -13.39 5.69
N ASP A 175 -2.24 -12.08 5.71
CA ASP A 175 -2.03 -11.28 4.51
C ASP A 175 -0.79 -11.73 3.71
N ALA A 176 0.31 -12.06 4.39
CA ALA A 176 1.52 -12.59 3.77
C ALA A 176 1.26 -13.96 3.10
N ARG A 177 0.59 -14.87 3.83
CA ARG A 177 0.22 -16.20 3.33
C ARG A 177 -0.70 -16.11 2.12
N TYR A 178 -1.70 -15.25 2.19
CA TYR A 178 -2.63 -15.01 1.09
C TYR A 178 -1.90 -14.56 -0.17
N LEU A 179 -1.07 -13.51 -0.08
CA LEU A 179 -0.31 -13.00 -1.21
C LEU A 179 0.68 -14.03 -1.76
N TYR A 180 1.34 -14.80 -0.89
CA TYR A 180 2.23 -15.88 -1.30
C TYR A 180 1.50 -16.96 -2.10
N LYS A 181 0.38 -17.49 -1.57
CA LYS A 181 -0.42 -18.52 -2.26
C LYS A 181 -0.94 -18.01 -3.60
N LEU A 182 -1.37 -16.75 -3.66
CA LEU A 182 -1.89 -16.12 -4.86
C LEU A 182 -0.83 -15.96 -5.97
N SER A 183 0.40 -15.63 -5.60
CA SER A 183 1.44 -15.22 -6.56
C SER A 183 2.60 -16.20 -6.71
N ARG A 184 2.58 -17.35 -6.00
CA ARG A 184 3.70 -18.30 -5.89
C ARG A 184 4.36 -18.68 -7.22
N GLU A 185 3.61 -18.83 -8.30
CA GLU A 185 4.14 -19.25 -9.60
C GLU A 185 4.84 -18.11 -10.36
N LYS A 186 4.64 -16.86 -9.92
CA LYS A 186 5.13 -15.64 -10.54
C LYS A 186 6.15 -14.89 -9.67
N LEU A 187 6.29 -15.28 -8.40
CA LEU A 187 7.22 -14.66 -7.47
C LEU A 187 8.68 -14.93 -7.86
N ASN A 188 9.50 -13.87 -7.84
CA ASN A 188 10.94 -14.05 -7.82
C ASN A 188 11.39 -14.47 -6.41
N ILE A 189 11.54 -15.77 -6.20
CA ILE A 189 11.90 -16.37 -4.89
C ILE A 189 13.26 -15.85 -4.40
N THR A 190 14.26 -15.73 -5.27
CA THR A 190 15.58 -15.20 -4.89
C THR A 190 15.48 -13.78 -4.34
N MET A 191 14.65 -12.93 -4.95
CA MET A 191 14.40 -11.57 -4.47
C MET A 191 13.64 -11.55 -3.14
N MET A 192 12.65 -12.43 -2.98
CA MET A 192 11.90 -12.55 -1.72
C MET A 192 12.82 -13.01 -0.58
N GLU A 193 13.67 -14.01 -0.80
CA GLU A 193 14.64 -14.51 0.19
C GLU A 193 15.64 -13.43 0.61
N ARG A 194 16.06 -12.58 -0.32
CA ARG A 194 16.89 -11.41 0.01
C ARG A 194 16.19 -10.51 1.04
N PHE A 195 14.91 -10.18 0.84
CA PHE A 195 14.17 -9.34 1.78
C PHE A 195 13.89 -10.03 3.12
N LEU A 196 13.70 -11.36 3.14
CA LEU A 196 13.67 -12.11 4.41
C LEU A 196 14.98 -11.92 5.18
N GLY A 197 16.12 -12.01 4.49
CA GLY A 197 17.44 -11.77 5.09
C GLY A 197 17.62 -10.33 5.61
N GLU A 198 17.27 -9.33 4.81
CA GLU A 198 17.33 -7.91 5.21
C GLU A 198 16.46 -7.61 6.45
N LEU A 199 15.30 -8.26 6.56
CA LEU A 199 14.37 -8.15 7.69
C LEU A 199 14.68 -9.11 8.84
N LYS A 200 15.76 -9.90 8.75
CA LYS A 200 16.17 -10.91 9.74
C LYS A 200 15.09 -11.94 10.06
N ILE A 201 14.31 -12.32 9.05
CA ILE A 201 13.27 -13.36 9.15
C ILE A 201 13.91 -14.71 8.77
N PRO A 202 13.84 -15.73 9.65
CA PRO A 202 14.37 -17.06 9.35
C PRO A 202 13.69 -17.67 8.11
N LYS A 203 14.45 -18.38 7.26
CA LYS A 203 13.92 -18.97 6.02
C LYS A 203 12.83 -20.00 6.28
N GLU A 204 12.91 -20.69 7.41
CA GLU A 204 11.92 -21.67 7.91
C GLU A 204 10.53 -21.04 8.07
N SER A 205 10.45 -19.71 8.23
CA SER A 205 9.20 -18.96 8.28
C SER A 205 8.34 -19.17 7.02
N ILE A 206 8.95 -19.46 5.87
CA ILE A 206 8.21 -19.79 4.64
C ILE A 206 7.40 -21.08 4.85
N ASP A 207 8.03 -22.12 5.38
CA ASP A 207 7.37 -23.42 5.58
C ASP A 207 6.34 -23.34 6.72
N ILE A 208 6.67 -22.61 7.79
CA ILE A 208 5.83 -22.46 8.98
C ILE A 208 4.59 -21.59 8.68
N TYR A 209 4.74 -20.49 7.94
CA TYR A 209 3.65 -19.51 7.82
C TYR A 209 3.01 -19.45 6.43
N LEU A 210 3.76 -19.72 5.36
CA LEU A 210 3.29 -19.45 4.00
C LEU A 210 2.83 -20.70 3.22
N LYS A 211 3.43 -21.87 3.48
CA LYS A 211 3.11 -23.12 2.77
C LYS A 211 1.98 -23.97 3.37
N ILE A 212 1.54 -23.65 4.59
CA ILE A 212 0.35 -24.23 5.23
C ILE A 212 -0.90 -23.67 4.54
#